data_AF-A0A3L7RGL9-F1
#
_entry.id   AF-A0A3L7RGL9-F1
#
_cell.length_a   1.000
_cell.length_b   1.000
_cell.length_c   1.000
_cell.angle_alpha   90.00
_cell.angle_beta   90.00
_cell.angle_gamma   90.00
#
_symmetry.space_group_name_H-M   'P 1'
#
loop_
_entity.id
_entity.type
_entity.pdbx_description
1 polymer ?
#
loop_
_entity_poly.entity_id
_entity_poly.type
_entity_poly.pdbx_seq_one_letter_code
_entity_poly.pdbx_strand_id
1 'polypeptide(L)'
;GNRCMHEFVASARRIKADTGVTTMDIAKRLLDYGFHAPTVYFPLVVEEAMMMEPTETESLQTLDAFATALRTICSEPPELVKGAPHSTAVCRPDEVNAARKPVLCWSAPNC
;
A
#
# COMPACT_ATOMS: atom_id res chain seq x y z
N GLY A 1 15.87 -22.18 3.52
CA GLY A 1 14.86 -23.26 3.45
C GLY A 1 13.70 -22.80 2.59
N ASN A 2 12.86 -23.70 2.09
CA ASN A 2 11.77 -23.38 1.16
C ASN A 2 10.47 -22.90 1.84
N ARG A 3 10.52 -22.52 3.12
CA ARG A 3 9.35 -22.06 3.89
C ARG A 3 9.72 -20.78 4.65
N CYS A 4 8.81 -19.82 4.62
CA CYS A 4 8.84 -18.64 5.47
C CYS A 4 8.42 -19.01 6.90
N MET A 5 8.67 -18.11 7.86
CA MET A 5 8.21 -18.24 9.24
C MET A 5 6.89 -17.48 9.42
N HIS A 6 6.79 -16.54 10.37
CA HIS A 6 5.58 -15.77 10.64
C HIS A 6 5.35 -14.62 9.63
N GLU A 7 6.38 -14.23 8.88
CA GLU A 7 6.32 -13.17 7.88
C GLU A 7 7.05 -13.55 6.58
N PHE A 8 6.76 -12.81 5.50
CA PHE A 8 7.50 -12.88 4.24
C PHE A 8 7.53 -11.53 3.51
N VAL A 9 8.51 -11.37 2.62
CA VAL A 9 8.64 -10.17 1.77
C VAL A 9 8.33 -10.53 0.32
N ALA A 10 7.33 -9.85 -0.25
CA ALA A 10 7.07 -9.84 -1.68
C ALA A 10 7.72 -8.62 -2.35
N SER A 11 8.02 -8.70 -3.64
CA SER A 11 8.55 -7.58 -4.42
C SER A 11 7.65 -7.27 -5.61
N ALA A 12 7.19 -6.02 -5.72
CA ALA A 12 6.43 -5.55 -6.87
C ALA A 12 7.32 -5.08 -8.04
N ARG A 13 8.62 -5.38 -8.01
CA ARG A 13 9.60 -4.92 -9.03
C ARG A 13 9.16 -5.23 -10.46
N ARG A 14 8.62 -6.44 -10.71
CA ARG A 14 8.14 -6.83 -12.05
C ARG A 14 6.90 -6.02 -12.45
N ILE A 15 5.95 -5.86 -11.54
CA ILE A 15 4.74 -5.06 -11.77
C ILE A 15 5.14 -3.63 -12.14
N LYS A 16 6.09 -3.02 -11.40
CA LYS A 16 6.61 -1.69 -11.70
C LYS A 16 7.27 -1.62 -13.07
N ALA A 17 8.10 -2.61 -13.43
CA ALA A 17 8.76 -2.64 -14.74
C ALA A 17 7.75 -2.73 -15.89
N ASP A 18 6.70 -3.52 -15.73
CA ASP A 18 5.74 -3.81 -16.80
C ASP A 18 4.65 -2.73 -16.94
N THR A 19 4.26 -2.09 -15.83
CA THR A 19 3.06 -1.21 -15.77
C THR A 19 3.32 0.20 -15.23
N GLY A 20 4.49 0.40 -14.60
CA GLY A 20 4.80 1.62 -13.86
C GLY A 20 4.09 1.74 -12.51
N VAL A 21 3.29 0.76 -12.09
CA VAL A 21 2.65 0.72 -10.76
C VAL A 21 3.69 0.37 -9.70
N THR A 22 3.83 1.22 -8.69
CA THR A 22 4.78 1.03 -7.57
C THR A 22 4.15 0.24 -6.43
N THR A 23 4.96 -0.24 -5.49
CA THR A 23 4.45 -0.84 -4.25
C THR A 23 3.59 0.14 -3.46
N MET A 24 3.91 1.43 -3.48
CA MET A 24 3.08 2.45 -2.82
C MET A 24 1.70 2.52 -3.47
N ASP A 25 1.60 2.38 -4.80
CA ASP A 25 0.31 2.39 -5.49
C ASP A 25 -0.56 1.18 -5.09
N ILE A 26 0.03 -0.02 -5.02
CA ILE A 26 -0.65 -1.23 -4.54
C ILE A 26 -1.11 -1.05 -3.08
N ALA A 27 -0.24 -0.48 -2.23
CA ALA A 27 -0.56 -0.20 -0.84
C ALA A 27 -1.72 0.79 -0.68
N LYS A 28 -1.76 1.86 -1.47
CA LYS A 28 -2.90 2.79 -1.47
C LYS A 28 -4.16 2.15 -2.03
N ARG A 29 -4.04 1.30 -3.03
CA ARG A 29 -5.20 0.58 -3.59
C ARG A 29 -5.81 -0.42 -2.61
N LEU A 30 -5.01 -1.07 -1.76
CA LEU A 30 -5.53 -1.93 -0.68
C LEU A 30 -6.50 -1.21 0.27
N LEU A 31 -6.32 0.10 0.48
CA LEU A 31 -7.23 0.90 1.31
C LEU A 31 -8.65 0.90 0.75
N ASP A 32 -8.80 0.88 -0.57
CA ASP A 32 -10.11 0.84 -1.22
C ASP A 32 -10.85 -0.49 -1.01
N TYR A 33 -10.10 -1.55 -0.70
CA TYR A 33 -10.62 -2.88 -0.34
C TYR A 33 -10.86 -3.04 1.17
N GLY A 34 -10.66 -1.98 1.96
CA GLY A 34 -10.83 -2.01 3.40
C GLY A 34 -9.67 -2.65 4.17
N PHE A 35 -8.53 -2.89 3.53
CA PHE A 35 -7.33 -3.41 4.18
C PHE A 35 -6.35 -2.28 4.48
N HIS A 36 -5.75 -2.33 5.66
CA HIS A 36 -4.55 -1.55 5.92
C HIS A 36 -3.38 -2.13 5.09
N ALA A 37 -2.55 -1.24 4.55
CA ALA A 37 -1.39 -1.67 3.80
C ALA A 37 -0.38 -2.39 4.73
N PRO A 38 0.29 -3.44 4.25
CA PRO A 38 1.43 -4.02 4.96
C PRO A 38 2.60 -3.03 5.03
N THR A 39 3.68 -3.42 5.71
CA THR A 39 4.93 -2.66 5.67
C THR A 39 5.46 -2.61 4.23
N VAL A 40 5.78 -1.40 3.75
CA VAL A 40 6.32 -1.18 2.40
C VAL A 40 7.72 -0.57 2.45
N TYR A 41 8.53 -0.86 1.44
CA TYR A 41 9.92 -0.40 1.30
C TYR A 41 10.85 -0.77 2.46
N PHE A 42 10.50 -1.83 3.20
CA PHE A 42 11.39 -2.49 4.16
C PHE A 42 11.27 -4.01 4.00
N PRO A 43 12.38 -4.77 4.06
CA PRO A 43 13.77 -4.32 4.22
C PRO A 43 14.31 -3.60 2.97
N LEU A 44 15.25 -2.67 3.17
CA LEU A 44 15.79 -1.80 2.10
C LEU A 44 16.53 -2.54 0.97
N VAL A 45 16.95 -3.78 1.21
CA VAL A 45 17.67 -4.62 0.22
C VAL A 45 16.73 -5.24 -0.83
N VAL A 46 15.41 -5.15 -0.63
CA VAL A 46 14.41 -5.65 -1.57
C VAL A 46 13.75 -4.45 -2.26
N GLU A 47 13.98 -4.32 -3.56
CA GLU A 47 13.31 -3.30 -4.37
C GLU A 47 11.80 -3.53 -4.38
N GLU A 48 11.02 -2.45 -4.26
CA GLU A 48 9.55 -2.53 -4.24
C GLU A 48 9.04 -3.53 -3.17
N ALA A 49 9.69 -3.56 -2.01
CA ALA A 49 9.39 -4.49 -0.93
C ALA A 49 8.00 -4.26 -0.33
N MET A 50 7.30 -5.36 -0.09
CA MET A 50 6.04 -5.41 0.64
C MET A 50 6.12 -6.59 1.64
N MET A 51 6.25 -6.27 2.93
CA MET A 51 6.49 -7.23 4.01
C MET A 51 5.20 -7.54 4.76
N MET A 52 4.79 -8.80 4.68
CA MET A 52 3.50 -9.32 5.14
C MET A 52 3.68 -10.14 6.41
N GLU A 53 2.96 -9.77 7.46
CA GLU A 53 2.86 -10.52 8.71
C GLU A 53 1.39 -10.55 9.16
N PRO A 54 0.66 -11.68 8.97
CA PRO A 54 -0.74 -11.76 9.37
C PRO A 54 -0.95 -11.96 10.87
N THR A 55 0.04 -12.49 11.59
CA THR A 55 -0.08 -13.01 12.97
C THR A 55 -1.05 -14.20 13.10
N GLU A 56 -1.07 -14.86 14.26
CA GLU A 56 -1.86 -16.05 14.52
C GLU A 56 -3.34 -15.80 14.78
N THR A 57 -3.73 -14.55 15.06
CA THR A 57 -5.11 -14.21 15.42
C THR A 57 -6.02 -14.02 14.22
N GLU A 58 -5.46 -13.82 13.03
CA GLU A 58 -6.24 -13.62 11.81
C GLU A 58 -6.83 -14.92 11.29
N SER A 59 -8.09 -14.84 10.84
CA SER A 59 -8.82 -15.99 10.32
C SER A 59 -8.33 -16.38 8.92
N LEU A 60 -8.48 -17.66 8.54
CA LEU A 60 -8.20 -18.11 7.18
C LEU A 60 -9.00 -17.31 6.14
N GLN A 61 -10.26 -16.97 6.47
CA GLN A 61 -11.12 -16.16 5.61
C GLN A 61 -10.53 -14.76 5.37
N THR A 62 -9.93 -14.13 6.39
CA THR A 62 -9.24 -12.83 6.24
C THR A 62 -8.05 -12.96 5.30
N LEU A 63 -7.25 -14.02 5.45
CA LEU A 63 -6.07 -14.28 4.61
C LEU A 63 -6.45 -14.48 3.14
N ASP A 64 -7.49 -15.26 2.88
CA ASP A 64 -8.01 -15.52 1.54
C ASP A 64 -8.57 -14.25 0.89
N ALA A 65 -9.29 -13.42 1.67
CA ALA A 65 -9.80 -12.14 1.20
C ALA A 65 -8.66 -11.17 0.85
N PHE A 66 -7.63 -11.09 1.69
CA PHE A 66 -6.45 -10.24 1.45
C PHE A 66 -5.66 -10.70 0.22
N ALA A 67 -5.42 -12.01 0.08
CA ALA A 67 -4.75 -12.58 -1.08
C ALA A 67 -5.56 -12.34 -2.38
N THR A 68 -6.88 -12.42 -2.30
CA THR A 68 -7.78 -12.13 -3.43
C THR A 68 -7.73 -10.66 -3.81
N ALA A 69 -7.74 -9.74 -2.83
CA ALA A 69 -7.58 -8.31 -3.07
C ALA A 69 -6.27 -8.01 -3.79
N LEU A 70 -5.14 -8.53 -3.31
CA LEU A 70 -3.83 -8.36 -3.96
C LEU A 70 -3.81 -8.86 -5.40
N ARG A 71 -4.33 -10.06 -5.66
CA ARG A 71 -4.39 -10.61 -7.04
C ARG A 71 -5.25 -9.76 -7.96
N THR A 72 -6.35 -9.22 -7.43
CA THR A 72 -7.24 -8.33 -8.17
C THR A 72 -6.51 -7.04 -8.53
N ILE A 73 -5.89 -6.37 -7.54
CA ILE A 73 -5.13 -5.13 -7.72
C ILE A 73 -4.02 -5.29 -8.77
N CYS A 74 -3.27 -6.41 -8.73
CA CYS A 74 -2.22 -6.68 -9.70
C CYS A 74 -2.73 -6.87 -11.15
N SER A 75 -4.03 -7.09 -11.33
CA SER A 75 -4.67 -7.26 -12.64
C SER A 75 -5.50 -6.04 -13.07
N GLU A 76 -5.59 -5.01 -12.22
CA GLU A 76 -6.34 -3.79 -12.51
C GLU A 76 -5.60 -2.86 -13.48
N PRO A 77 -6.32 -1.98 -14.20
CA PRO A 77 -5.70 -0.97 -15.03
C PRO A 77 -4.72 -0.09 -14.24
N PRO A 78 -3.48 0.14 -14.73
CA PRO A 78 -2.45 0.87 -13.98
C PRO A 78 -2.89 2.25 -13.49
N GLU A 79 -3.66 2.98 -14.30
CA GLU A 79 -4.14 4.32 -13.96
C GLU A 79 -5.15 4.31 -12.80
N LEU A 80 -5.96 3.25 -12.67
CA LEU A 80 -6.86 3.09 -11.53
C LEU A 80 -6.06 2.90 -10.23
N VAL A 81 -5.01 2.08 -10.28
CA VAL A 81 -4.16 1.77 -9.11
C VAL A 81 -3.34 2.99 -8.69
N LYS A 82 -2.74 3.71 -9.65
CA LYS A 82 -1.99 4.95 -9.40
C LYS A 82 -2.88 6.07 -8.83
N GLY A 83 -4.15 6.11 -9.21
CA GLY A 83 -5.12 7.08 -8.72
C GLY A 83 -5.62 6.81 -7.30
N ALA A 84 -5.41 5.62 -6.74
CA ALA A 84 -5.93 5.22 -5.43
C ALA A 84 -5.28 6.02 -4.28
N PRO A 85 -5.96 6.23 -3.13
CA PRO A 85 -7.27 5.69 -2.78
C PRO A 85 -8.43 6.54 -3.32
N HIS A 86 -9.55 5.88 -3.57
CA HIS A 86 -10.80 6.43 -4.11
C HIS A 86 -11.94 6.45 -3.10
N SER A 87 -11.98 5.53 -2.13
CA SER A 87 -13.10 5.39 -1.19
C SER A 87 -12.85 6.04 0.19
N THR A 88 -11.61 6.44 0.47
CA THR A 88 -11.25 7.08 1.74
C THR A 88 -11.71 8.53 1.79
N ALA A 89 -11.93 9.06 3.00
CA ALA A 89 -12.39 10.44 3.21
C ALA A 89 -11.43 11.51 2.64
N VAL A 90 -10.14 11.17 2.51
CA VAL A 90 -9.09 12.01 1.93
C VAL A 90 -8.32 11.17 0.91
N CYS A 91 -7.98 11.77 -0.24
CA CYS A 91 -7.13 11.14 -1.26
C CYS A 91 -5.64 11.25 -0.89
N ARG A 92 -4.73 11.01 -1.85
CA ARG A 92 -3.28 11.18 -1.64
C ARG A 92 -2.94 12.62 -1.22
N PRO A 93 -2.34 12.82 -0.04
CA PRO A 93 -1.82 14.14 0.34
C PRO A 93 -0.69 14.58 -0.58
N ASP A 94 -0.55 15.89 -0.78
CA ASP A 94 0.62 16.46 -1.43
C ASP A 94 1.80 16.50 -0.43
N GLU A 95 2.49 15.37 -0.34
CA GLU A 95 3.64 15.19 0.56
C GLU A 95 4.78 16.17 0.24
N VAL A 96 4.96 16.54 -1.04
CA VAL A 96 6.00 17.48 -1.47
C VAL A 96 5.70 18.87 -0.95
N ASN A 97 4.45 19.33 -1.09
CA ASN A 97 4.03 20.61 -0.56
C ASN A 97 4.08 20.62 0.96
N ALA A 98 3.56 19.57 1.62
CA ALA A 98 3.60 19.46 3.08
C ALA A 98 5.04 19.51 3.63
N ALA A 99 6.00 18.87 2.97
CA ALA A 99 7.41 18.92 3.35
C ALA A 99 8.06 20.29 3.09
N ARG A 100 7.67 20.99 2.02
CA ARG A 100 8.25 22.29 1.63
C ARG A 100 7.60 23.49 2.34
N LYS A 101 6.33 23.39 2.71
CA LYS A 101 5.52 24.45 3.33
C LYS A 101 4.70 23.89 4.50
N PRO A 102 5.37 23.44 5.57
CA PRO A 102 4.68 22.76 6.66
C PRO A 102 3.78 23.72 7.46
N VAL A 103 2.51 23.35 7.60
CA VAL A 103 1.57 24.00 8.54
C VAL A 103 1.47 23.10 9.77
N LEU A 104 2.24 23.44 10.81
CA LEU A 104 2.41 22.59 11.99
C LEU A 104 1.40 22.88 13.11
N CYS A 105 0.79 24.07 13.08
CA CYS A 105 -0.19 24.51 14.06
C CYS A 105 -1.47 24.91 13.35
N TRP A 106 -2.61 24.57 13.95
CA TRP A 106 -3.90 25.08 13.52
C TRP A 106 -3.97 26.59 13.79
N SER A 107 -4.55 27.35 12.86
CA SER A 107 -4.85 28.77 13.02
C SER A 107 -6.31 28.99 12.71
N ALA A 108 -7.00 29.76 13.55
CA ALA A 108 -8.38 30.13 13.29
C ALA A 108 -8.47 30.91 11.97
N PRO A 109 -9.48 30.65 11.11
CA PRO A 109 -9.73 31.53 9.97
C PRO A 109 -9.96 32.95 10.47
N ASN A 110 -9.34 33.94 9.82
CA ASN A 110 -9.50 35.36 10.18
C ASN A 110 -11.00 35.68 10.33
N CYS A 111 -11.39 36.15 11.52
CA CYS A 111 -12.72 36.71 11.77
C CYS A 111 -12.88 38.09 11.11
#